data_AF-A0A0P0X2W0-F1
#
_entry.id   AF-A0A0P0X2W0-F1
#
_cell.length_a   1.000
_cell.length_b   1.000
_cell.length_c   1.000
_cell.angle_alpha   90.00
_cell.angle_beta   90.00
_cell.angle_gamma   90.00
#
_symmetry.space_group_name_H-M   'P 1'
#
loop_
_entity.id
_entity.type
_entity.pdbx_description
1 polymer ?
#
loop_
_entity_poly.entity_id
_entity_poly.type
_entity_poly.pdbx_seq_one_letter_code
_entity_poly.pdbx_strand_id
1 'polypeptide(L)'
;NLQELAGVYVYNVTEREPLDRPDARLIKEFSCIEDSFMSNIGSRYGITSGSRENTLYNALWVAQALLRKGSVKTVSKRIVIFTNEDDPFGGLTGAVKTDMIRTTIQRARDAQDLGLSIELLPLSRPDEEFNMSLFYADLIGLEGDEIVDYLPSSGENIVFFEGWRI
;
A
#
# COMPACT_ATOMS: atom_id res chain seq x y z
N ASN A 1 9.65 -9.70 -4.58
CA ASN A 1 8.77 -9.04 -3.59
C ASN A 1 9.60 -8.79 -2.35
N LEU A 2 9.69 -7.54 -1.90
CA LEU A 2 10.28 -7.24 -0.59
C LEU A 2 9.27 -7.67 0.47
N GLN A 3 9.70 -8.42 1.48
CA GLN A 3 8.85 -9.07 2.48
C GLN A 3 9.41 -8.77 3.87
N GLU A 4 8.57 -8.29 4.79
CA GLU A 4 8.94 -8.18 6.21
C GLU A 4 7.73 -8.33 7.14
N LEU A 5 8.02 -8.46 8.44
CA LEU A 5 7.16 -8.89 9.55
C LEU A 5 5.80 -8.14 9.65
N ALA A 6 5.69 -6.95 9.06
CA ALA A 6 4.51 -6.06 9.13
C ALA A 6 3.44 -6.31 8.05
N GLY A 7 3.60 -7.31 7.17
CA GLY A 7 2.55 -7.69 6.21
C GLY A 7 2.32 -6.68 5.08
N VAL A 8 3.34 -5.89 4.72
CA VAL A 8 3.28 -4.96 3.58
C VAL A 8 3.82 -5.64 2.33
N TYR A 9 3.03 -5.65 1.25
CA TYR A 9 3.38 -6.31 -0.01
C TYR A 9 3.20 -5.36 -1.19
N VAL A 10 4.15 -5.39 -2.14
CA VAL A 10 4.00 -4.75 -3.45
C VAL A 10 3.75 -5.84 -4.48
N TYR A 11 2.55 -5.86 -5.06
CA TYR A 11 2.19 -6.85 -6.06
C TYR A 11 2.53 -6.36 -7.48
N ASN A 12 3.26 -7.19 -8.21
CA ASN A 12 3.44 -7.09 -9.65
C ASN A 12 3.73 -8.48 -10.24
N VAL A 13 3.27 -8.73 -11.46
CA VAL A 13 3.58 -9.96 -12.19
C VAL A 13 5.03 -9.92 -12.65
N THR A 14 5.77 -11.00 -12.40
CA THR A 14 7.15 -11.16 -12.83
C THR A 14 7.25 -11.12 -14.35
N GLU A 15 8.29 -10.48 -14.88
CA GLU A 15 8.59 -10.38 -16.33
C GLU A 15 7.59 -9.57 -17.17
N ARG A 16 6.62 -8.90 -16.53
CA ARG A 16 5.76 -7.95 -17.23
C ARG A 16 6.56 -6.68 -17.59
N GLU A 17 6.77 -6.45 -18.88
CA GLU A 17 7.45 -5.26 -19.39
C GLU A 17 6.56 -4.01 -19.37
N PRO A 18 5.31 -4.03 -19.90
CA PRO A 18 4.37 -2.93 -19.79
C PRO A 18 3.42 -3.08 -18.58
N LEU A 19 3.51 -2.16 -17.62
CA LEU A 19 2.59 -2.05 -16.47
C LEU A 19 1.26 -1.38 -16.83
N ASP A 20 1.17 -0.74 -17.99
CA ASP A 20 0.02 0.07 -18.41
C ASP A 20 -1.13 -0.74 -19.06
N ARG A 21 -0.91 -2.01 -19.42
CA ARG A 21 -1.94 -2.84 -20.09
C ARG A 21 -2.15 -4.18 -19.40
N PRO A 22 -3.37 -4.50 -18.93
CA PRO A 22 -3.64 -5.83 -18.42
C PRO A 22 -3.43 -6.86 -19.54
N ASP A 23 -2.81 -7.98 -19.20
CA ASP A 23 -2.64 -9.12 -20.09
C ASP A 23 -3.30 -10.37 -19.50
N ALA A 24 -3.46 -11.41 -20.32
CA ALA A 24 -4.08 -12.66 -19.88
C ALA A 24 -3.31 -13.33 -18.73
N ARG A 25 -2.00 -13.10 -18.64
CA ARG A 25 -1.14 -13.66 -17.58
C ARG A 25 -1.46 -12.99 -16.24
N LEU A 26 -1.54 -11.66 -16.21
CA LEU A 26 -1.94 -10.88 -15.05
C LEU A 26 -3.32 -11.29 -14.55
N ILE A 27 -4.29 -11.38 -15.45
CA ILE A 27 -5.66 -11.78 -15.07
C ILE A 27 -5.64 -13.18 -14.45
N LYS A 28 -4.93 -14.14 -15.08
CA LYS A 28 -4.85 -15.51 -14.58
C LYS A 28 -4.11 -15.62 -13.25
N GLU A 29 -2.93 -15.04 -13.12
CA GLU A 29 -2.14 -15.07 -11.89
C GLU A 29 -2.87 -14.37 -10.74
N PHE A 30 -3.51 -13.24 -11.01
CA PHE A 30 -4.31 -12.53 -10.02
C PHE A 30 -5.56 -13.32 -9.61
N SER A 31 -6.22 -14.03 -10.54
CA SER A 31 -7.40 -14.86 -10.21
C SER A 31 -7.08 -16.04 -9.28
N CYS A 32 -5.82 -16.47 -9.21
CA CYS A 32 -5.35 -17.54 -8.32
C CYS A 32 -4.49 -16.97 -7.16
N ILE A 33 -4.59 -15.66 -6.89
CA ILE A 33 -3.73 -15.03 -5.88
C ILE A 33 -4.02 -15.59 -4.50
N GLU A 34 -5.28 -15.82 -4.14
CA GLU A 34 -5.69 -16.39 -2.84
C GLU A 34 -5.02 -17.75 -2.58
N ASP A 35 -5.11 -18.67 -3.56
CA ASP A 35 -4.51 -20.01 -3.49
C ASP A 35 -2.99 -19.98 -3.31
N SER A 36 -2.35 -18.94 -3.85
CA SER A 36 -0.89 -18.83 -3.92
C SER A 36 -0.30 -17.79 -2.96
N PHE A 37 -1.14 -17.00 -2.28
CA PHE A 37 -0.68 -15.86 -1.49
C PHE A 37 0.21 -16.34 -0.36
N MET A 38 -0.29 -17.24 0.48
CA MET A 38 0.46 -17.77 1.63
C MET A 38 1.74 -18.52 1.24
N SER A 39 1.78 -19.18 0.08
CA SER A 39 2.92 -19.96 -0.38
C SER A 39 3.96 -19.15 -1.14
N ASN A 40 3.57 -18.04 -1.77
CA ASN A 40 4.46 -17.23 -2.62
C ASN A 40 4.65 -15.79 -2.14
N ILE A 41 3.57 -15.04 -1.95
CA ILE A 41 3.63 -13.59 -1.67
C ILE A 41 3.79 -13.34 -0.17
N GLY A 42 2.93 -13.96 0.64
CA GLY A 42 2.94 -13.96 2.09
C GLY A 42 3.81 -15.04 2.72
N SER A 43 4.55 -15.82 1.94
CA SER A 43 5.50 -16.78 2.50
C SER A 43 6.58 -16.03 3.27
N ARG A 44 6.76 -16.36 4.55
CA ARG A 44 7.65 -15.66 5.49
C ARG A 44 9.13 -16.00 5.28
N TYR A 45 9.55 -16.33 4.05
CA TYR A 45 10.92 -16.72 3.75
C TYR A 45 11.83 -15.48 3.69
N GLY A 46 12.86 -15.42 4.55
CA GLY A 46 13.82 -14.31 4.58
C GLY A 46 13.49 -13.15 5.51
N ILE A 47 12.44 -13.28 6.35
CA ILE A 47 12.13 -12.29 7.38
C ILE A 47 13.20 -12.35 8.48
N THR A 48 13.93 -11.27 8.69
CA THR A 48 14.91 -11.15 9.77
C THR A 48 14.24 -10.50 10.98
N SER A 49 13.94 -11.28 12.01
CA SER A 49 13.37 -10.76 13.27
C SER A 49 14.30 -9.70 13.88
N GLY A 50 13.76 -8.52 14.22
CA GLY A 50 14.51 -7.41 14.85
C GLY A 50 14.98 -6.31 13.90
N SER A 51 14.65 -6.41 12.61
CA SER A 51 14.81 -5.33 11.64
C SER A 51 14.01 -4.09 12.07
N ARG A 52 14.66 -2.92 12.18
CA ARG A 52 14.02 -1.61 12.39
C ARG A 52 13.62 -0.97 11.06
N GLU A 53 13.37 -1.78 10.05
CA GLU A 53 13.12 -1.30 8.70
C GLU A 53 11.71 -0.68 8.61
N ASN A 54 11.65 0.39 7.82
CA ASN A 54 10.42 1.08 7.53
C ASN A 54 9.78 0.42 6.30
N THR A 55 8.95 -0.59 6.55
CA THR A 55 8.38 -1.45 5.51
C THR A 55 7.50 -0.68 4.52
N LEU A 56 6.67 0.25 5.02
CA LEU A 56 5.81 1.07 4.16
C LEU A 56 6.64 2.03 3.29
N TYR A 57 7.67 2.66 3.86
CA TYR A 57 8.63 3.45 3.09
C TYR A 57 9.30 2.63 1.98
N ASN A 58 9.73 1.41 2.30
CA ASN A 58 10.37 0.51 1.35
C ASN A 58 9.39 0.07 0.24
N ALA A 59 8.13 -0.21 0.60
CA ALA A 59 7.08 -0.55 -0.36
C ALA A 59 6.81 0.62 -1.34
N LEU A 60 6.71 1.84 -0.84
CA LEU A 60 6.59 3.05 -1.67
C LEU A 60 7.78 3.20 -2.62
N TRP A 61 9.01 2.99 -2.12
CA TRP A 61 10.22 3.01 -2.97
C TRP A 61 10.13 1.99 -4.10
N VAL A 62 9.76 0.75 -3.79
CA VAL A 62 9.65 -0.34 -4.77
C VAL A 62 8.56 -0.04 -5.80
N ALA A 63 7.37 0.39 -5.35
CA ALA A 63 6.25 0.73 -6.22
C ALA A 63 6.62 1.87 -7.18
N GLN A 64 7.27 2.92 -6.67
CA GLN A 64 7.77 4.03 -7.49
C GLN A 64 8.79 3.55 -8.54
N ALA A 65 9.72 2.67 -8.15
CA ALA A 65 10.72 2.13 -9.07
C ALA A 65 10.09 1.29 -10.20
N LEU A 66 9.06 0.49 -9.87
CA LEU A 66 8.29 -0.27 -10.85
C LEU A 66 7.57 0.65 -11.84
N LEU A 67 6.84 1.66 -11.34
CA LEU A 67 6.13 2.65 -12.15
C LEU A 67 7.07 3.48 -13.03
N ARG A 68 8.33 3.69 -12.63
CA ARG A 68 9.34 4.32 -13.47
C ARG A 68 9.80 3.43 -14.61
N LYS A 69 9.99 2.13 -14.37
CA LYS A 69 10.54 1.17 -15.35
C LYS A 69 9.50 0.71 -16.37
N GLY A 70 8.29 0.36 -15.92
CA GLY A 70 7.33 -0.37 -16.73
C GLY A 70 6.23 0.47 -17.37
N SER A 71 6.28 1.80 -17.30
CA SER A 71 5.18 2.66 -17.75
C SER A 71 5.65 3.76 -18.71
N VAL A 72 4.88 3.98 -19.77
CA VAL A 72 5.11 5.06 -20.75
C VAL A 72 5.15 6.42 -20.03
N LYS A 73 6.02 7.34 -20.48
CA LYS A 73 6.22 8.63 -19.79
C LYS A 73 4.97 9.51 -19.70
N THR A 74 3.96 9.29 -20.55
CA THR A 74 2.79 10.16 -20.73
C THR A 74 1.51 9.64 -20.07
N VAL A 75 1.55 8.50 -19.38
CA VAL A 75 0.36 7.98 -18.70
C VAL A 75 0.36 8.40 -17.23
N SER A 76 -0.84 8.57 -16.68
CA SER A 76 -1.02 8.75 -15.24
C SER A 76 -0.49 7.53 -14.50
N LYS A 77 0.21 7.75 -13.39
CA LYS A 77 0.82 6.70 -12.57
C LYS A 77 0.24 6.78 -11.18
N ARG A 78 -0.24 5.64 -10.69
CA ARG A 78 -0.95 5.55 -9.42
C ARG A 78 -0.43 4.41 -8.57
N ILE A 79 -0.20 4.69 -7.30
CA ILE A 79 -0.05 3.68 -6.24
C ILE A 79 -1.38 3.62 -5.51
N VAL A 80 -1.97 2.43 -5.43
CA VAL A 80 -3.20 2.20 -4.65
C VAL A 80 -2.84 1.33 -3.45
N ILE A 81 -3.12 1.81 -2.25
CA ILE A 81 -2.84 1.13 -0.99
C ILE A 81 -4.16 0.54 -0.47
N PHE A 82 -4.17 -0.75 -0.19
CA PHE A 82 -5.27 -1.44 0.48
C PHE A 82 -4.79 -1.87 1.86
N THR A 83 -5.49 -1.48 2.92
CA THR A 83 -5.05 -1.78 4.29
C THR A 83 -6.20 -1.72 5.29
N ASN A 84 -6.16 -2.58 6.30
CA ASN A 84 -7.01 -2.54 7.49
C ASN A 84 -6.23 -2.13 8.76
N GLU A 85 -5.02 -1.61 8.59
CA GLU A 85 -4.15 -1.07 9.62
C GLU A 85 -4.03 0.44 9.40
N ASP A 86 -4.55 1.23 10.36
CA ASP A 86 -4.68 2.69 10.27
C ASP A 86 -3.55 3.46 11.00
N ASP A 87 -2.88 2.85 12.00
CA ASP A 87 -1.64 3.34 12.60
C ASP A 87 -0.47 2.35 12.40
N PRO A 88 0.14 2.31 11.19
CA PRO A 88 1.25 1.39 10.89
C PRO A 88 2.48 1.60 11.78
N PHE A 89 2.55 2.70 12.55
CA PHE A 89 3.63 2.99 13.50
C PHE A 89 3.14 3.01 14.96
N GLY A 90 1.95 2.49 15.25
CA GLY A 90 1.32 2.52 16.57
C GLY A 90 2.12 1.82 17.65
N GLY A 91 2.79 0.73 17.30
CA GLY A 91 3.67 -0.02 18.21
C GLY A 91 5.02 0.64 18.52
N LEU A 92 5.36 1.76 17.87
CA LEU A 92 6.63 2.47 18.07
C LEU A 92 6.46 3.65 19.03
N THR A 93 7.56 4.07 19.65
CA THR A 93 7.56 5.19 20.60
C THR A 93 8.75 6.12 20.40
N GLY A 94 8.61 7.36 20.91
CA GLY A 94 9.68 8.35 20.96
C GLY A 94 10.23 8.74 19.58
N ALA A 95 11.51 9.10 19.55
CA ALA A 95 12.18 9.62 18.35
C ALA A 95 12.15 8.66 17.16
N VAL A 96 12.06 7.35 17.40
CA VAL A 96 12.01 6.32 16.36
C VAL A 96 10.71 6.41 15.58
N LYS A 97 9.56 6.51 16.28
CA LYS A 97 8.24 6.71 15.65
C LYS A 97 8.25 7.98 14.81
N THR A 98 8.70 9.09 15.39
CA THR A 98 8.76 10.39 14.71
C THR A 98 9.61 10.36 13.44
N ASP A 99 10.80 9.74 13.50
CA ASP A 99 11.69 9.65 12.34
C ASP A 99 11.11 8.76 11.23
N MET A 100 10.52 7.61 11.58
CA MET A 100 9.90 6.71 10.60
C MET A 100 8.67 7.34 9.94
N ILE A 101 7.80 8.01 10.70
CA ILE A 101 6.65 8.74 10.14
C ILE A 101 7.14 9.82 9.17
N ARG A 102 8.06 10.69 9.63
CA ARG A 102 8.60 11.79 8.82
C ARG A 102 9.22 11.31 7.52
N THR A 103 10.06 10.28 7.58
CA THR A 103 10.75 9.75 6.39
C THR A 103 9.80 9.07 5.41
N THR A 104 8.73 8.41 5.90
CA THR A 104 7.68 7.80 5.06
C THR A 104 6.86 8.87 4.35
N ILE A 105 6.39 9.88 5.08
CA ILE A 105 5.62 10.99 4.51
C ILE A 105 6.46 11.74 3.48
N GLN A 106 7.73 12.03 3.79
CA GLN A 106 8.62 12.69 2.84
C GLN A 106 8.75 11.87 1.54
N ARG A 107 8.88 10.54 1.64
CA ARG A 107 8.91 9.68 0.44
C ARG A 107 7.62 9.77 -0.37
N ALA A 108 6.46 9.76 0.28
CA ALA A 108 5.19 9.87 -0.41
C ALA A 108 5.09 11.19 -1.17
N ARG A 109 5.48 12.30 -0.53
CA ARG A 109 5.56 13.63 -1.15
C ARG A 109 6.52 13.66 -2.32
N ASP A 110 7.74 13.12 -2.18
CA ASP A 110 8.72 13.04 -3.27
C ASP A 110 8.15 12.26 -4.49
N ALA A 111 7.35 11.22 -4.24
CA ALA A 111 6.68 10.48 -5.31
C ALA A 111 5.56 11.30 -5.97
N GLN A 112 4.77 12.02 -5.19
CA GLN A 112 3.72 12.93 -5.68
C GLN A 112 4.30 14.08 -6.52
N ASP A 113 5.42 14.68 -6.09
CA ASP A 113 6.15 15.72 -6.83
C ASP A 113 6.67 15.23 -8.18
N LEU A 114 6.91 13.92 -8.31
CA LEU A 114 7.28 13.26 -9.57
C LEU A 114 6.06 12.88 -10.43
N GLY A 115 4.85 13.28 -10.04
CA GLY A 115 3.60 13.07 -10.76
C GLY A 115 2.92 11.73 -10.51
N LEU A 116 3.26 11.03 -9.43
CA LEU A 116 2.55 9.81 -9.02
C LEU A 116 1.38 10.19 -8.09
N SER A 117 0.17 9.70 -8.36
CA SER A 117 -0.91 9.77 -7.37
C SER A 117 -0.78 8.62 -6.38
N ILE A 118 -1.01 8.87 -5.09
CA ILE A 118 -1.13 7.84 -4.06
C ILE A 118 -2.57 7.87 -3.56
N GLU A 119 -3.24 6.72 -3.62
CA GLU A 119 -4.62 6.55 -3.16
C GLU A 119 -4.70 5.47 -2.09
N LEU A 120 -5.61 5.65 -1.14
CA LEU A 120 -5.90 4.69 -0.09
C LEU A 120 -7.30 4.14 -0.27
N LEU A 121 -7.42 2.83 -0.20
CA LEU A 121 -8.68 2.10 -0.04
C LEU A 121 -8.67 1.47 1.36
N PRO A 122 -9.21 2.18 2.37
CA PRO A 122 -9.25 1.67 3.73
C PRO A 122 -10.23 0.50 3.84
N LEU A 123 -9.79 -0.57 4.50
CA LEU A 123 -10.57 -1.78 4.73
C LEU A 123 -11.02 -1.79 6.19
N SER A 124 -12.17 -1.18 6.47
CA SER A 124 -12.75 -1.13 7.82
C SER A 124 -13.14 -2.52 8.30
N ARG A 125 -12.96 -2.78 9.60
CA ARG A 125 -13.46 -4.00 10.23
C ARG A 125 -14.90 -3.77 10.69
N PRO A 126 -15.73 -4.83 10.84
CA PRO A 126 -17.14 -4.67 11.20
C PRO A 126 -17.40 -3.82 12.46
N ASP A 127 -16.47 -3.86 13.41
CA ASP A 127 -16.59 -3.20 14.71
C ASP A 127 -15.64 -2.00 14.89
N GLU A 128 -14.85 -1.65 13.86
CA GLU A 128 -13.78 -0.67 13.94
C GLU A 128 -13.72 0.18 12.66
N GLU A 129 -14.01 1.47 12.81
CA GLU A 129 -13.87 2.44 11.73
C GLU A 129 -12.40 2.76 11.50
N PHE A 130 -11.99 2.78 10.23
CA PHE A 130 -10.62 3.12 9.85
C PHE A 130 -10.32 4.61 10.09
N ASN A 131 -9.34 4.92 10.94
CA ASN A 131 -9.02 6.31 11.27
C ASN A 131 -7.90 6.89 10.38
N MET A 132 -8.31 7.58 9.31
CA MET A 132 -7.42 8.26 8.37
C MET A 132 -6.43 9.23 9.03
N SER A 133 -6.86 9.90 10.10
CA SER A 133 -6.10 10.99 10.74
C SER A 133 -4.90 10.50 11.56
N LEU A 134 -4.78 9.19 11.82
CA LEU A 134 -3.64 8.64 12.55
C LEU A 134 -2.35 8.70 11.73
N PHE A 135 -2.45 8.55 10.40
CA PHE A 135 -1.27 8.52 9.54
C PHE A 135 -1.57 8.77 8.06
N TYR A 136 -2.60 8.14 7.49
CA TYR A 136 -2.75 8.11 6.04
C TYR A 136 -3.19 9.44 5.43
N ALA A 137 -3.95 10.28 6.14
CA ALA A 137 -4.29 11.63 5.67
C ALA A 137 -3.02 12.42 5.32
N ASP A 138 -2.02 12.43 6.20
CA ASP A 138 -0.72 13.06 5.96
C ASP A 138 0.06 12.40 4.81
N LEU A 139 -0.04 11.07 4.68
CA LEU A 139 0.66 10.31 3.66
C LEU A 139 0.18 10.65 2.25
N ILE A 140 -1.14 10.75 2.06
CA ILE A 140 -1.74 11.07 0.76
C ILE A 140 -1.95 12.58 0.55
N GLY A 141 -1.72 13.40 1.58
CA GLY A 141 -1.74 14.86 1.50
C GLY A 141 -3.13 15.46 1.57
N LEU A 142 -4.03 14.86 2.37
CA LEU A 142 -5.35 15.43 2.65
C LEU A 142 -5.28 16.40 3.83
N GLU A 143 -6.02 17.51 3.75
CA GLU A 143 -6.11 18.50 4.81
C GLU A 143 -7.55 18.70 5.31
N GLY A 144 -7.75 18.73 6.63
CA GLY A 144 -9.00 19.15 7.27
C GLY A 144 -10.25 18.47 6.72
N ASP A 145 -11.11 19.27 6.06
CA ASP A 145 -12.41 18.84 5.52
C ASP A 145 -12.26 17.82 4.37
N GLU A 146 -11.11 17.78 3.68
CA GLU A 146 -10.85 16.82 2.60
C GLU A 146 -10.88 15.36 3.08
N ILE A 147 -10.56 15.11 4.36
CA ILE A 147 -10.60 13.78 4.96
C ILE A 147 -12.04 13.25 5.01
N VAL A 148 -12.99 14.14 5.32
CA VAL A 148 -14.42 13.81 5.45
C VAL A 148 -15.03 13.51 4.07
N ASP A 149 -14.59 14.22 3.03
CA ASP A 149 -15.02 13.98 1.65
C ASP A 149 -14.34 12.74 1.02
N TYR A 150 -13.14 12.38 1.51
CA TYR A 150 -12.39 11.24 1.00
C TYR A 150 -12.99 9.89 1.41
N LEU A 151 -13.43 9.72 2.65
CA LEU A 151 -13.91 8.42 3.15
C LEU A 151 -15.15 7.89 2.39
N PRO A 152 -16.19 8.71 2.14
CA PRO A 152 -17.36 8.30 1.36
C PRO A 152 -17.02 8.03 -0.11
N SER A 153 -16.06 8.76 -0.68
CA SER A 153 -15.68 8.63 -2.10
C SER A 153 -14.70 7.49 -2.37
N SER A 154 -13.88 7.11 -1.38
CA SER A 154 -12.95 5.97 -1.46
C SER A 154 -13.59 4.63 -1.05
N GLY A 155 -14.76 4.65 -0.41
CA GLY A 155 -15.35 3.44 0.17
C GLY A 155 -16.86 3.47 0.34
N GLU A 156 -17.64 3.64 -0.74
CA GLU A 156 -19.02 3.13 -0.75
C GLU A 156 -19.01 1.61 -0.55
N ASN A 157 -18.92 1.19 0.71
CA ASN A 157 -19.21 -0.12 1.29
C ASN A 157 -18.48 -1.32 0.67
N ILE A 158 -17.14 -1.38 0.72
CA ILE A 158 -16.47 -2.69 0.73
C ILE A 158 -16.56 -3.26 2.16
N VAL A 159 -17.77 -3.64 2.56
CA VAL A 159 -17.98 -4.53 3.69
C VAL A 159 -17.74 -5.93 3.15
N PHE A 160 -16.67 -6.60 3.59
CA PHE A 160 -16.48 -8.00 3.24
C PHE A 160 -17.66 -8.80 3.81
N PHE A 161 -18.60 -9.18 2.95
CA PHE A 161 -19.54 -10.26 3.26
C PHE A 161 -18.72 -11.50 3.63
N GLU A 162 -19.20 -12.28 4.61
CA GLU A 162 -18.50 -13.41 5.28
C GLU A 162 -17.89 -14.51 4.35
N GLY A 163 -17.97 -14.38 3.03
CA GLY A 163 -17.41 -15.31 2.05
C GLY A 163 -16.02 -15.00 1.49
N TRP A 164 -15.41 -13.86 1.80
CA TRP A 164 -14.06 -13.51 1.32
C TRP A 164 -13.12 -13.26 2.51
N ARG A 165 -12.39 -14.30 2.91
CA ARG A 165 -11.27 -14.20 3.85
C ARG A 165 -9.98 -14.38 3.06
N ILE A 166 -9.18 -13.33 2.97
CA ILE A 166 -7.78 -13.40 2.53
C ILE A 166 -6.92 -14.06 3.61
#